data_AF-A0A392MHL5-F1
#
_entry.id   AF-A0A392MHL5-F1
#
_cell.length_a   1.000
_cell.length_b   1.000
_cell.length_c   1.000
_cell.angle_alpha   90.00
_cell.angle_beta   90.00
_cell.angle_gamma   90.00
#
_symmetry.space_group_name_H-M   'P 1'
#
loop_
_entity.id
_entity.type
_entity.pdbx_description
1 polymer ?
#
loop_
_entity_poly.entity_id
_entity_poly.type
_entity_poly.pdbx_seq_one_letter_code
_entity_poly.pdbx_strand_id
1 'polypeptide(L)'
;NDAGINHILSVPNLEKLHISKTTVTAKGVKLLASLKNLSLLDLGGLPVDDASLASLQVLKNLQHIELWGSKISNKGAAVLNTFPKLTHLNLDWTSVTKLPNLSSLECLNMSNCTIDSILEDDKAPLTKLIFSGSTFLNEAGTLLYANTNNLSFLDLAHTGLDKFFFLSKMKVIEHLNLSSCMMDDNSVEMVACIGGKLKSLNLSGTWVSSAGVGILAGHVPNLEILSLSQTSVEDTALAFISLMPSLKVVDLSNTNIKGI
;
A
#
# COMPACT_ATOMS: atom_id res chain seq x y z
N ASN A 1 7.06 17.14 -23.96
CA ASN A 1 6.24 18.38 -23.88
C ASN A 1 4.90 18.13 -24.58
N ASP A 2 3.96 19.07 -24.48
CA ASP A 2 2.58 18.87 -24.96
C ASP A 2 2.46 18.67 -26.48
N ALA A 3 3.39 19.24 -27.27
CA ALA A 3 3.38 19.07 -28.72
C ALA A 3 3.52 17.59 -29.12
N GLY A 4 4.36 16.85 -28.40
CA GLY A 4 4.54 15.41 -28.60
C GLY A 4 3.26 14.59 -28.37
N ILE A 5 2.37 15.03 -27.47
CA ILE A 5 1.11 14.33 -27.19
C ILE A 5 0.23 14.26 -28.43
N ASN A 6 0.19 15.31 -29.27
CA ASN A 6 -0.61 15.31 -30.49
C ASN A 6 -0.26 14.17 -31.45
N HIS A 7 1.00 13.74 -31.48
CA HIS A 7 1.41 12.58 -32.28
C HIS A 7 0.95 11.28 -31.66
N ILE A 8 0.97 11.15 -30.33
CA ILE A 8 0.44 9.97 -29.63
C ILE A 8 -1.06 9.79 -29.89
N LEU A 9 -1.83 10.88 -30.05
CA LEU A 9 -3.26 10.80 -30.37
C LEU A 9 -3.54 10.11 -31.72
N SER A 10 -2.55 9.99 -32.60
CA SER A 10 -2.66 9.29 -33.89
C SER A 10 -2.52 7.76 -33.79
N VAL A 11 -2.33 7.22 -32.58
CA VAL A 11 -2.24 5.78 -32.30
C VAL A 11 -3.56 5.30 -31.66
N PRO A 12 -4.62 5.02 -32.46
CA PRO A 12 -5.98 4.83 -31.94
C PRO A 12 -6.16 3.57 -31.08
N ASN A 13 -5.26 2.59 -31.22
CA ASN A 13 -5.30 1.32 -30.49
C ASN A 13 -4.38 1.32 -29.26
N LEU A 14 -3.95 2.50 -28.78
CA LEU A 14 -3.07 2.57 -27.63
C LEU A 14 -3.82 2.16 -26.34
N GLU A 15 -3.36 1.07 -25.72
CA GLU A 15 -3.93 0.54 -24.48
C GLU A 15 -3.13 0.92 -23.23
N LYS A 16 -1.83 1.14 -23.37
CA LYS A 16 -0.93 1.43 -22.26
C LYS A 16 -0.06 2.63 -22.60
N LEU A 17 -0.06 3.64 -21.73
CA LEU A 17 0.77 4.83 -21.91
C LEU A 17 1.52 5.13 -20.61
N HIS A 18 2.84 5.15 -20.71
CA HIS A 18 3.75 5.56 -19.64
C HIS A 18 4.43 6.87 -20.00
N ILE A 19 4.10 7.94 -19.26
CA ILE A 19 4.68 9.28 -19.45
C ILE A 19 5.06 9.93 -18.13
N SER A 20 5.24 9.13 -17.08
CA SER A 20 5.69 9.61 -15.77
C SER A 20 7.02 10.36 -15.85
N LYS A 21 7.20 11.34 -14.97
CA LYS A 21 8.39 12.22 -14.89
C LYS A 21 8.79 12.88 -16.23
N THR A 22 7.84 13.07 -17.15
CA THR A 22 8.07 13.86 -18.37
C THR A 22 7.73 15.34 -18.16
N THR A 23 7.90 16.15 -19.21
CA THR A 23 7.57 17.58 -19.23
C THR A 23 6.17 17.87 -19.77
N VAL A 24 5.29 16.87 -19.79
CA VAL A 24 3.88 17.03 -20.21
C VAL A 24 3.13 17.81 -19.13
N THR A 25 2.39 18.84 -19.52
CA THR A 25 1.64 19.68 -18.59
C THR A 25 0.23 19.15 -18.37
N ALA A 26 -0.50 19.72 -17.41
CA ALA A 26 -1.94 19.46 -17.23
C ALA A 26 -2.77 19.66 -18.50
N LYS A 27 -2.35 20.56 -19.41
CA LYS A 27 -3.01 20.74 -20.71
C LYS A 27 -2.77 19.55 -21.63
N GLY A 28 -1.54 19.07 -21.71
CA GLY A 28 -1.20 17.85 -22.46
C GLY A 28 -1.93 16.62 -21.94
N VAL A 29 -2.04 16.46 -20.61
CA VAL A 29 -2.81 15.38 -19.99
C VAL A 29 -4.28 15.39 -20.43
N LYS A 30 -4.91 16.58 -20.50
CA LYS A 30 -6.32 16.70 -20.95
C LYS A 30 -6.55 16.16 -22.36
N LEU A 31 -5.55 16.23 -23.24
CA LEU A 31 -5.65 15.74 -24.61
C LEU A 31 -5.75 14.21 -24.68
N LEU A 32 -5.27 13.50 -23.66
CA LEU A 32 -5.29 12.03 -23.60
C LEU A 32 -6.72 11.46 -23.49
N ALA A 33 -7.71 12.30 -23.19
CA ALA A 33 -9.12 11.92 -23.15
C ALA A 33 -9.64 11.33 -24.49
N SER A 34 -8.95 11.54 -25.61
CA SER A 34 -9.31 10.94 -26.90
C SER A 34 -8.89 9.47 -27.04
N LEU A 35 -7.93 8.99 -26.22
CA LEU A 35 -7.36 7.63 -26.29
C LEU A 35 -8.23 6.62 -25.51
N LYS A 36 -9.46 6.40 -25.97
CA LYS A 36 -10.50 5.64 -25.24
C LYS A 36 -10.19 4.15 -25.01
N ASN A 37 -9.16 3.61 -25.66
CA ASN A 37 -8.71 2.23 -25.48
C ASN A 37 -7.73 2.06 -24.33
N LEU A 38 -7.29 3.14 -23.68
CA LEU A 38 -6.38 3.06 -22.54
C LEU A 38 -6.96 2.21 -21.41
N SER A 39 -6.21 1.18 -21.04
CA SER A 39 -6.41 0.36 -19.85
C SER A 39 -5.38 0.65 -18.76
N LEU A 40 -4.19 1.15 -19.13
CA LEU A 40 -3.16 1.61 -18.20
C LEU A 40 -2.70 3.02 -18.58
N LEU A 41 -2.69 3.92 -17.60
CA LEU A 41 -2.20 5.28 -17.77
C LEU A 41 -1.31 5.68 -16.60
N ASP A 42 -0.02 5.88 -16.88
CA ASP A 42 0.95 6.34 -15.89
C ASP A 42 1.31 7.81 -16.10
N LEU A 43 0.83 8.66 -15.18
CA LEU A 43 1.00 10.11 -15.14
C LEU A 43 1.85 10.56 -13.95
N GLY A 44 2.53 9.63 -13.28
CA GLY A 44 3.25 9.91 -12.05
C GLY A 44 4.29 11.03 -12.17
N GLY A 45 4.32 11.95 -11.20
CA GLY A 45 5.24 13.08 -11.17
C GLY A 45 4.95 14.16 -12.22
N LEU A 46 3.86 14.06 -12.98
CA LEU A 46 3.36 15.16 -13.81
C LEU A 46 2.52 16.14 -12.97
N PRO A 47 2.38 17.40 -13.40
CA PRO A 47 1.55 18.39 -12.70
C PRO A 47 0.05 18.17 -12.96
N VAL A 48 -0.46 16.95 -12.73
CA VAL A 48 -1.89 16.62 -12.81
C VAL A 48 -2.63 17.33 -11.68
N ASP A 49 -3.63 18.13 -12.04
CA ASP A 49 -4.58 18.77 -11.12
C ASP A 49 -5.98 18.15 -11.26
N ASP A 50 -6.90 18.52 -10.36
CA ASP A 50 -8.29 18.03 -10.36
C ASP A 50 -8.98 18.20 -11.72
N ALA A 51 -8.71 19.31 -12.42
CA ALA A 51 -9.34 19.61 -13.70
C ALA A 51 -8.81 18.73 -14.84
N SER A 52 -7.51 18.40 -14.83
CA SER A 52 -6.91 17.48 -15.78
C SER A 52 -7.34 16.04 -15.53
N LEU A 53 -7.43 15.57 -14.28
CA LEU A 53 -7.99 14.26 -13.97
C LEU A 53 -9.47 14.16 -14.37
N ALA A 54 -10.27 15.20 -14.09
CA ALA A 54 -11.68 15.26 -14.49
C ALA A 54 -11.89 15.08 -16.00
N SER A 55 -10.99 15.62 -16.83
CA SER A 55 -11.08 15.45 -18.29
C SER A 55 -10.92 14.00 -18.76
N LEU A 56 -10.25 13.16 -17.96
CA LEU A 56 -9.99 11.77 -18.29
C LEU A 56 -11.18 10.84 -17.97
N GLN A 57 -12.25 11.35 -17.35
CA GLN A 57 -13.44 10.55 -16.95
C GLN A 57 -14.09 9.76 -18.10
N VAL A 58 -13.80 10.11 -19.35
CA VAL A 58 -14.29 9.42 -20.56
C VAL A 58 -13.56 8.09 -20.83
N LEU A 59 -12.40 7.85 -20.21
CA LEU A 59 -11.56 6.66 -20.39
C LEU A 59 -12.09 5.45 -19.61
N LYS A 60 -13.25 4.93 -20.01
CA LYS A 60 -13.99 3.87 -19.30
C LYS A 60 -13.31 2.50 -19.27
N ASN A 61 -12.22 2.33 -20.02
CA ASN A 61 -11.44 1.10 -20.04
C ASN A 61 -10.27 1.08 -19.04
N LEU A 62 -9.99 2.21 -18.35
CA LEU A 62 -8.91 2.28 -17.39
C LEU A 62 -9.10 1.26 -16.26
N GLN A 63 -8.06 0.46 -16.08
CA GLN A 63 -7.90 -0.53 -15.02
C GLN A 63 -6.77 -0.13 -14.07
N HIS A 64 -5.75 0.55 -14.59
CA HIS A 64 -4.57 0.96 -13.84
C HIS A 64 -4.31 2.45 -14.07
N ILE A 65 -4.24 3.22 -12.99
CA ILE A 65 -3.84 4.64 -13.05
C ILE A 65 -2.76 4.96 -12.00
N GLU A 66 -1.66 5.55 -12.45
CA GLU A 66 -0.61 6.09 -11.59
C GLU A 66 -0.72 7.62 -11.54
N LEU A 67 -0.96 8.17 -10.36
CA LEU A 67 -1.15 9.60 -10.09
C LEU A 67 -0.21 10.10 -8.98
N TRP A 68 0.83 9.34 -8.64
CA TRP A 68 1.73 9.70 -7.57
C TRP A 68 2.43 11.04 -7.82
N GLY A 69 2.68 11.82 -6.77
CA GLY A 69 3.30 13.15 -6.86
C GLY A 69 2.46 14.21 -7.60
N SER A 70 1.18 13.94 -7.85
CA SER A 70 0.28 14.90 -8.50
C SER A 70 -0.36 15.87 -7.50
N LYS A 71 -0.99 16.93 -8.01
CA LYS A 71 -1.62 18.00 -7.24
C LYS A 71 -3.14 17.81 -7.09
N ILE A 72 -3.59 16.56 -7.08
CA ILE A 72 -5.01 16.24 -6.92
C ILE A 72 -5.42 16.32 -5.44
N SER A 73 -6.65 16.78 -5.24
CA SER A 73 -7.32 16.84 -3.94
C SER A 73 -8.46 15.83 -3.86
N ASN A 74 -9.19 15.80 -2.75
CA ASN A 74 -10.44 15.02 -2.63
C ASN A 74 -11.45 15.33 -3.75
N LYS A 75 -11.45 16.56 -4.29
CA LYS A 75 -12.31 16.93 -5.42
C LYS A 75 -11.91 16.18 -6.70
N GLY A 76 -10.62 16.04 -6.98
CA GLY A 76 -10.12 15.23 -8.09
C GLY A 76 -10.37 13.74 -7.85
N ALA A 77 -10.12 13.27 -6.63
CA ALA A 77 -10.35 11.87 -6.25
C ALA A 77 -11.82 11.43 -6.45
N ALA A 78 -12.79 12.33 -6.26
CA ALA A 78 -14.20 12.04 -6.51
C ALA A 78 -14.50 11.57 -7.95
N VAL A 79 -13.67 11.95 -8.94
CA VAL A 79 -13.81 11.49 -10.33
C VAL A 79 -13.44 10.02 -10.50
N LEU A 80 -12.65 9.44 -9.59
CA LEU A 80 -12.13 8.08 -9.72
C LEU A 80 -13.26 7.03 -9.78
N ASN A 81 -14.41 7.30 -9.17
CA ASN A 81 -15.59 6.42 -9.23
C ASN A 81 -16.20 6.32 -10.64
N THR A 82 -15.80 7.19 -11.58
CA THR A 82 -16.26 7.16 -12.97
C THR A 82 -15.51 6.14 -13.82
N PHE A 83 -14.47 5.49 -13.28
CA PHE A 83 -13.69 4.44 -13.93
C PHE A 83 -14.19 3.07 -13.46
N PRO A 84 -15.17 2.45 -14.14
CA PRO A 84 -15.86 1.26 -13.64
C PRO A 84 -14.99 -0.02 -13.63
N LYS A 85 -13.80 0.03 -14.23
CA LYS A 85 -12.87 -1.11 -14.31
C LYS A 85 -11.60 -0.86 -13.49
N LEU A 86 -11.52 0.21 -12.71
CA LEU A 86 -10.31 0.60 -12.00
C LEU A 86 -10.01 -0.40 -10.87
N THR A 87 -8.94 -1.19 -11.06
CA THR A 87 -8.47 -2.19 -10.09
C THR A 87 -7.18 -1.74 -9.40
N HIS A 88 -6.36 -0.90 -10.04
CA HIS A 88 -5.06 -0.46 -9.54
C HIS A 88 -4.97 1.07 -9.53
N LEU A 89 -4.72 1.63 -8.35
CA LEU A 89 -4.64 3.07 -8.12
C LEU A 89 -3.43 3.41 -7.25
N ASN A 90 -2.56 4.28 -7.76
CA ASN A 90 -1.45 4.83 -6.98
C ASN A 90 -1.61 6.36 -6.82
N LEU A 91 -1.68 6.79 -5.55
CA LEU A 91 -1.85 8.15 -5.08
C LEU A 91 -0.72 8.59 -4.14
N ASP A 92 0.41 7.88 -4.14
CA ASP A 92 1.57 8.22 -3.32
C ASP A 92 1.97 9.70 -3.48
N TRP A 93 2.31 10.39 -2.38
CA TRP A 93 2.64 11.82 -2.40
C TRP A 93 1.57 12.74 -3.02
N THR A 94 0.28 12.50 -2.74
CA THR A 94 -0.82 13.40 -3.14
C THR A 94 -1.49 14.07 -1.94
N SER A 95 -2.39 15.02 -2.19
CA SER A 95 -3.20 15.68 -1.15
C SER A 95 -4.58 15.03 -0.95
N VAL A 96 -4.77 13.80 -1.43
CA VAL A 96 -6.02 13.04 -1.25
C VAL A 96 -6.05 12.45 0.14
N THR A 97 -7.09 12.78 0.90
CA THR A 97 -7.34 12.24 2.23
C THR A 97 -8.57 11.33 2.28
N LYS A 98 -9.47 11.45 1.30
CA LYS A 98 -10.70 10.66 1.18
C LYS A 98 -10.87 10.11 -0.22
N LEU A 99 -11.21 8.84 -0.31
CA LEU A 99 -11.62 8.21 -1.56
C LEU A 99 -13.14 8.02 -1.63
N PRO A 100 -13.75 8.16 -2.82
CA PRO A 100 -15.12 7.70 -3.05
C PRO A 100 -15.18 6.17 -3.02
N ASN A 101 -16.38 5.60 -3.10
CA ASN A 101 -16.52 4.15 -3.30
C ASN A 101 -15.93 3.74 -4.67
N LEU A 102 -14.94 2.84 -4.63
CA LEU A 102 -14.27 2.26 -5.80
C LEU A 102 -14.48 0.75 -5.79
N SER A 103 -15.67 0.30 -6.20
CA SER A 103 -16.12 -1.09 -6.00
C SER A 103 -15.31 -2.16 -6.75
N SER A 104 -14.46 -1.78 -7.70
CA SER A 104 -13.56 -2.70 -8.42
C SER A 104 -12.11 -2.66 -7.92
N LEU A 105 -11.81 -1.82 -6.92
CA LEU A 105 -10.43 -1.59 -6.52
C LEU A 105 -9.85 -2.80 -5.79
N GLU A 106 -8.71 -3.27 -6.28
CA GLU A 106 -7.96 -4.41 -5.74
C GLU A 106 -6.65 -3.96 -5.08
N CYS A 107 -5.97 -2.98 -5.69
CA CYS A 107 -4.69 -2.47 -5.24
C CYS A 107 -4.73 -0.95 -5.06
N LEU A 108 -4.43 -0.50 -3.84
CA LEU A 108 -4.35 0.92 -3.50
C LEU A 108 -3.00 1.25 -2.87
N ASN A 109 -2.33 2.25 -3.43
CA ASN A 109 -1.17 2.88 -2.81
C ASN A 109 -1.52 4.33 -2.44
N MET A 110 -1.45 4.66 -1.15
CA MET A 110 -1.55 6.02 -0.59
C MET A 110 -0.37 6.29 0.34
N SER A 111 0.82 5.81 -0.02
CA SER A 111 2.04 6.11 0.70
C SER A 111 2.28 7.63 0.77
N ASN A 112 2.92 8.09 1.85
CA ASN A 112 3.25 9.51 2.06
C ASN A 112 2.04 10.48 1.94
N CYS A 113 0.82 9.99 2.17
CA CYS A 113 -0.40 10.79 2.21
C CYS A 113 -0.89 10.97 3.66
N THR A 114 -1.80 11.93 3.85
CA THR A 114 -2.63 12.02 5.05
C THR A 114 -3.96 11.34 4.77
N ILE A 115 -4.29 10.24 5.44
CA ILE A 115 -5.45 9.39 5.17
C ILE A 115 -6.52 9.62 6.25
N ASP A 116 -7.73 10.03 5.83
CA ASP A 116 -8.92 10.08 6.69
C ASP A 116 -9.81 8.85 6.47
N SER A 117 -10.07 8.51 5.20
CA SER A 117 -10.87 7.33 4.85
C SER A 117 -10.55 6.83 3.44
N ILE A 118 -10.38 5.52 3.28
CA ILE A 118 -10.12 4.88 1.97
C ILE A 118 -11.37 4.25 1.35
N LEU A 119 -12.40 3.96 2.16
CA LEU A 119 -13.66 3.34 1.74
C LEU A 119 -14.80 3.80 2.64
N GLU A 120 -16.01 3.84 2.09
CA GLU A 120 -17.26 4.08 2.83
C GLU A 120 -18.05 2.77 3.08
N ASP A 121 -17.74 1.69 2.36
CA ASP A 121 -18.29 0.33 2.57
C ASP A 121 -17.26 -0.78 2.25
N ASP A 122 -17.57 -2.01 2.64
CA ASP A 122 -16.69 -3.20 2.52
C ASP A 122 -16.92 -3.97 1.18
N LYS A 123 -17.17 -3.24 0.09
CA LYS A 123 -17.50 -3.88 -1.21
C LYS A 123 -16.30 -4.02 -2.15
N ALA A 124 -15.26 -3.20 -1.98
CA ALA A 124 -14.10 -3.26 -2.84
C ALA A 124 -13.32 -4.56 -2.58
N PRO A 125 -12.93 -5.33 -3.63
CA PRO A 125 -12.19 -6.58 -3.48
C PRO A 125 -10.69 -6.32 -3.21
N LEU A 126 -10.38 -5.50 -2.20
CA LEU A 126 -8.99 -5.14 -1.91
C LEU A 126 -8.17 -6.38 -1.57
N THR A 127 -7.04 -6.51 -2.27
CA THR A 127 -6.04 -7.56 -2.06
C THR A 127 -4.72 -6.98 -1.58
N LYS A 128 -4.45 -5.71 -1.92
CA LYS A 128 -3.19 -5.03 -1.63
C LYS A 128 -3.38 -3.58 -1.20
N LEU A 129 -2.85 -3.24 -0.03
CA LEU A 129 -2.80 -1.88 0.49
C LEU A 129 -1.35 -1.48 0.80
N ILE A 130 -0.95 -0.31 0.34
CA ILE A 130 0.37 0.28 0.57
C ILE A 130 0.19 1.70 1.12
N PHE A 131 0.53 1.89 2.39
CA PHE A 131 0.36 3.13 3.13
C PHE A 131 1.66 3.55 3.83
N SER A 132 2.81 3.17 3.28
CA SER A 132 4.10 3.48 3.89
C SER A 132 4.31 4.99 4.00
N GLY A 133 4.81 5.46 5.14
CA GLY A 133 5.04 6.89 5.41
C GLY A 133 3.76 7.72 5.54
N SER A 134 2.57 7.09 5.51
CA SER A 134 1.31 7.82 5.62
C SER A 134 1.01 8.22 7.07
N THR A 135 0.19 9.27 7.21
CA THR A 135 -0.38 9.70 8.48
C THR A 135 -1.88 9.40 8.47
N PHE A 136 -2.41 8.78 9.53
CA PHE A 136 -3.84 8.49 9.64
C PHE A 136 -4.52 9.51 10.55
N LEU A 137 -5.56 10.18 10.05
CA LEU A 137 -6.40 11.08 10.88
C LEU A 137 -7.41 10.31 11.72
N ASN A 138 -7.80 9.13 11.25
CA ASN A 138 -8.70 8.21 11.93
C ASN A 138 -8.25 6.77 11.69
N GLU A 139 -7.28 6.32 12.49
CA GLU A 139 -6.69 4.98 12.42
C GLU A 139 -7.77 3.89 12.55
N ALA A 140 -8.62 4.03 13.57
CA ALA A 140 -9.68 3.08 13.88
C ALA A 140 -10.69 2.99 12.74
N GLY A 141 -11.07 4.11 12.11
CA GLY A 141 -11.97 4.11 10.97
C GLY A 141 -11.34 3.50 9.72
N THR A 142 -10.15 3.97 9.34
CA THR A 142 -9.53 3.63 8.05
C THR A 142 -9.28 2.13 7.90
N LEU A 143 -8.71 1.49 8.94
CA LEU A 143 -8.29 0.09 8.87
C LEU A 143 -9.37 -0.89 9.32
N LEU A 144 -10.38 -0.45 10.08
CA LEU A 144 -11.53 -1.29 10.42
C LEU A 144 -12.41 -1.57 9.19
N TYR A 145 -12.58 -0.60 8.30
CA TYR A 145 -13.28 -0.81 7.03
C TYR A 145 -12.41 -1.48 5.96
N ALA A 146 -11.09 -1.51 6.17
CA ALA A 146 -10.19 -2.34 5.38
C ALA A 146 -10.26 -3.84 5.76
N ASN A 147 -11.27 -4.26 6.54
CA ASN A 147 -11.60 -5.65 6.91
C ASN A 147 -12.01 -6.48 5.69
N THR A 148 -11.12 -6.56 4.71
CA THR A 148 -11.35 -7.24 3.46
C THR A 148 -10.88 -8.67 3.62
N ASN A 149 -11.82 -9.60 3.49
CA ASN A 149 -11.56 -11.04 3.55
C ASN A 149 -10.57 -11.53 2.48
N ASN A 150 -10.08 -10.63 1.62
CA ASN A 150 -9.18 -10.88 0.51
C ASN A 150 -7.81 -10.18 0.67
N LEU A 151 -7.57 -9.40 1.74
CA LEU A 151 -6.31 -8.67 1.91
C LEU A 151 -5.15 -9.61 2.18
N SER A 152 -4.31 -9.82 1.18
CA SER A 152 -3.11 -10.67 1.28
C SER A 152 -1.83 -9.85 1.49
N PHE A 153 -1.85 -8.56 1.18
CA PHE A 153 -0.69 -7.67 1.30
C PHE A 153 -1.06 -6.36 1.98
N LEU A 154 -0.32 -6.03 3.04
CA LEU A 154 -0.44 -4.78 3.77
C LEU A 154 0.94 -4.21 4.10
N ASP A 155 1.18 -2.99 3.63
CA ASP A 155 2.37 -2.22 4.00
C ASP A 155 1.98 -0.94 4.75
N LEU A 156 2.46 -0.85 5.99
CA LEU A 156 2.26 0.27 6.91
C LEU A 156 3.62 0.82 7.38
N ALA A 157 4.72 0.50 6.70
CA ALA A 157 6.05 0.91 7.14
C ALA A 157 6.16 2.42 7.35
N HIS A 158 6.90 2.86 8.37
CA HIS A 158 7.11 4.27 8.67
C HIS A 158 5.82 5.05 8.95
N THR A 159 4.79 4.39 9.48
CA THR A 159 3.56 5.05 9.96
C THR A 159 3.63 5.26 11.48
N GLY A 160 2.92 6.28 11.97
CA GLY A 160 2.85 6.59 13.41
C GLY A 160 1.89 5.71 14.22
N LEU A 161 1.48 4.56 13.68
CA LEU A 161 0.51 3.66 14.33
C LEU A 161 1.07 3.06 15.62
N ASP A 162 0.29 3.16 16.70
CA ASP A 162 0.56 2.55 18.01
C ASP A 162 -0.46 1.47 18.41
N LYS A 163 -1.59 1.37 17.67
CA LYS A 163 -2.68 0.41 17.93
C LYS A 163 -2.88 -0.53 16.76
N PHE A 164 -2.77 -1.82 17.02
CA PHE A 164 -2.80 -2.88 15.99
C PHE A 164 -4.03 -3.80 16.09
N PHE A 165 -5.09 -3.39 16.78
CA PHE A 165 -6.31 -4.21 16.98
C PHE A 165 -6.98 -4.67 15.67
N PHE A 166 -6.82 -3.88 14.59
CA PHE A 166 -7.32 -4.20 13.26
C PHE A 166 -6.72 -5.49 12.68
N LEU A 167 -5.49 -5.85 13.06
CA LEU A 167 -4.82 -7.07 12.58
C LEU A 167 -5.65 -8.30 12.89
N SER A 168 -6.34 -8.35 14.03
CA SER A 168 -7.16 -9.51 14.44
C SER A 168 -8.19 -9.95 13.38
N LYS A 169 -8.56 -9.06 12.46
CA LYS A 169 -9.54 -9.29 11.38
C LYS A 169 -8.91 -9.77 10.06
N MET A 170 -7.61 -9.58 9.87
CA MET A 170 -6.90 -9.87 8.61
C MET A 170 -6.48 -11.34 8.51
N LYS A 171 -7.45 -12.25 8.36
CA LYS A 171 -7.21 -13.71 8.46
C LYS A 171 -6.49 -14.35 7.27
N VAL A 172 -6.40 -13.65 6.14
CA VAL A 172 -5.78 -14.16 4.91
C VAL A 172 -4.48 -13.44 4.55
N ILE A 173 -3.97 -12.59 5.45
CA ILE A 173 -2.75 -11.80 5.20
C ILE A 173 -1.54 -12.71 5.04
N GLU A 174 -0.80 -12.51 3.95
CA GLU A 174 0.41 -13.27 3.63
C GLU A 174 1.66 -12.40 3.76
N HIS A 175 1.55 -11.10 3.48
CA HIS A 175 2.63 -10.13 3.52
C HIS A 175 2.25 -8.96 4.41
N LEU A 176 3.00 -8.76 5.49
CA LEU A 176 2.78 -7.70 6.45
C LEU A 176 4.08 -6.93 6.69
N ASN A 177 4.08 -5.65 6.33
CA ASN A 177 5.18 -4.74 6.60
C ASN A 177 4.77 -3.71 7.65
N LEU A 178 5.41 -3.78 8.82
CA LEU A 178 5.21 -2.89 9.97
C LEU A 178 6.54 -2.24 10.39
N SER A 179 7.52 -2.20 9.48
CA SER A 179 8.84 -1.68 9.82
C SER A 179 8.76 -0.22 10.23
N SER A 180 9.48 0.16 11.28
CA SER A 180 9.49 1.53 11.82
C SER A 180 8.10 2.03 12.25
N CYS A 181 7.21 1.12 12.66
CA CYS A 181 6.03 1.43 13.46
C CYS A 181 6.32 1.28 14.95
N MET A 182 5.40 1.71 15.81
CA MET A 182 5.53 1.62 17.28
C MET A 182 5.13 0.23 17.82
N MET A 183 5.58 -0.84 17.16
CA MET A 183 5.32 -2.23 17.58
C MET A 183 6.30 -2.64 18.70
N ASP A 184 5.78 -3.18 19.78
CA ASP A 184 6.50 -3.73 20.93
C ASP A 184 6.10 -5.20 21.18
N ASP A 185 6.67 -5.83 22.21
CA ASP A 185 6.38 -7.23 22.54
C ASP A 185 4.91 -7.48 22.93
N ASN A 186 4.20 -6.48 23.47
CA ASN A 186 2.79 -6.64 23.81
C ASN A 186 1.93 -6.61 22.54
N SER A 187 2.21 -5.69 21.63
CA SER A 187 1.45 -5.52 20.39
C SER A 187 1.78 -6.60 19.35
N VAL A 188 2.94 -7.26 19.41
CA VAL A 188 3.28 -8.38 18.52
C VAL A 188 2.34 -9.59 18.71
N GLU A 189 1.68 -9.71 19.86
CA GLU A 189 0.61 -10.71 20.08
C GLU A 189 -0.52 -10.58 19.05
N MET A 190 -0.79 -9.36 18.57
CA MET A 190 -1.77 -9.12 17.51
C MET A 190 -1.33 -9.73 16.17
N VAL A 191 -0.02 -9.76 15.89
CA VAL A 191 0.55 -10.45 14.73
C VAL A 191 0.46 -11.96 14.90
N ALA A 192 0.71 -12.48 16.10
CA ALA A 192 0.55 -13.91 16.41
C ALA A 192 -0.89 -14.40 16.11
N CYS A 193 -1.92 -13.55 16.31
CA CYS A 193 -3.33 -13.86 16.02
C CYS A 193 -3.67 -14.05 14.52
N ILE A 194 -2.78 -13.66 13.61
CA ILE A 194 -2.91 -13.79 12.15
C ILE A 194 -1.80 -14.61 11.50
N GLY A 195 -0.86 -15.14 12.29
CA GLY A 195 0.34 -15.80 11.78
C GLY A 195 0.10 -17.06 10.94
N GLY A 196 -1.10 -17.64 10.98
CA GLY A 196 -1.43 -18.87 10.28
C GLY A 196 -1.29 -18.82 8.75
N LYS A 197 -1.43 -17.65 8.10
CA LYS A 197 -1.25 -17.47 6.65
C LYS A 197 -0.03 -16.64 6.28
N LEU A 198 0.64 -16.07 7.27
CA LEU A 198 1.72 -15.12 7.07
C LEU A 198 2.95 -15.83 6.49
N LYS A 199 3.45 -15.31 5.37
CA LYS A 199 4.66 -15.79 4.67
C LYS A 199 5.81 -14.80 4.79
N SER A 200 5.51 -13.50 4.89
CA SER A 200 6.50 -12.44 5.00
C SER A 200 6.09 -11.45 6.08
N LEU A 201 7.00 -11.21 7.02
CA LEU A 201 6.83 -10.27 8.12
C LEU A 201 8.06 -9.37 8.23
N ASN A 202 7.84 -8.06 8.16
CA ASN A 202 8.89 -7.08 8.41
C ASN A 202 8.54 -6.27 9.67
N LEU A 203 9.39 -6.40 10.68
CA LEU A 203 9.34 -5.72 11.97
C LEU A 203 10.62 -4.87 12.19
N SER A 204 11.35 -4.56 11.13
CA SER A 204 12.59 -3.80 11.24
C SER A 204 12.38 -2.43 11.86
N GLY A 205 13.28 -1.96 12.72
CA GLY A 205 13.19 -0.66 13.37
C GLY A 205 11.99 -0.51 14.32
N THR A 206 11.43 -1.63 14.79
CA THR A 206 10.40 -1.66 15.84
C THR A 206 11.04 -1.90 17.22
N TRP A 207 10.24 -1.93 18.28
CA TRP A 207 10.67 -2.20 19.66
C TRP A 207 10.48 -3.66 20.08
N VAL A 208 10.30 -4.56 19.11
CA VAL A 208 10.24 -6.00 19.36
C VAL A 208 11.60 -6.50 19.86
N SER A 209 11.59 -7.17 21.00
CA SER A 209 12.74 -7.82 21.62
C SER A 209 12.76 -9.33 21.33
N SER A 210 13.76 -10.04 21.85
CA SER A 210 13.80 -11.51 21.79
C SER A 210 12.55 -12.16 22.40
N ALA A 211 11.92 -11.54 23.41
CA ALA A 211 10.70 -12.07 24.01
C ALA A 211 9.52 -12.02 23.02
N GLY A 212 9.35 -10.93 22.27
CA GLY A 212 8.35 -10.81 21.22
C GLY A 212 8.58 -11.79 20.06
N VAL A 213 9.83 -12.06 19.71
CA VAL A 213 10.16 -13.16 18.76
C VAL A 213 9.71 -14.51 19.31
N GLY A 214 9.87 -14.75 20.61
CA GLY A 214 9.35 -15.94 21.29
C GLY A 214 7.84 -16.09 21.21
N ILE A 215 7.09 -14.99 21.32
CA ILE A 215 5.63 -14.98 21.12
C ILE A 215 5.28 -15.45 19.70
N LEU A 216 6.03 -15.00 18.68
CA LEU A 216 5.79 -15.39 17.29
C LEU A 216 6.11 -16.86 17.01
N ALA A 217 7.14 -17.43 17.64
CA ALA A 217 7.70 -18.74 17.31
C ALA A 217 6.72 -19.93 17.35
N GLY A 218 5.60 -19.81 18.07
CA GLY A 218 4.52 -20.81 18.08
C GLY A 218 3.33 -20.52 17.16
N HIS A 219 3.29 -19.35 16.53
CA HIS A 219 2.08 -18.81 15.88
C HIS A 219 2.24 -18.54 14.38
N VAL A 220 3.45 -18.63 13.84
CA VAL A 220 3.76 -18.29 12.43
C VAL A 220 4.30 -19.50 11.64
N PRO A 221 3.54 -20.62 11.54
CA PRO A 221 4.06 -21.88 10.99
C PRO A 221 4.47 -21.82 9.52
N ASN A 222 3.96 -20.85 8.76
CA ASN A 222 4.19 -20.68 7.32
C ASN A 222 5.13 -19.51 6.98
N LEU A 223 5.74 -18.88 7.99
CA LEU A 223 6.58 -17.71 7.78
C LEU A 223 7.89 -18.10 7.09
N GLU A 224 8.14 -17.50 5.92
CA GLU A 224 9.32 -17.76 5.10
C GLU A 224 10.35 -16.64 5.20
N ILE A 225 9.89 -15.40 5.39
CA ILE A 225 10.73 -14.20 5.45
C ILE A 225 10.41 -13.45 6.74
N LEU A 226 11.43 -13.25 7.58
CA LEU A 226 11.36 -12.45 8.79
C LEU A 226 12.47 -11.40 8.79
N SER A 227 12.09 -10.13 8.86
CA SER A 227 13.05 -9.03 8.97
C SER A 227 12.89 -8.35 10.33
N LEU A 228 13.99 -8.33 11.09
CA LEU A 228 14.13 -7.80 12.44
C LEU A 228 15.31 -6.81 12.50
N SER A 229 15.70 -6.25 11.35
CA SER A 229 16.83 -5.31 11.29
C SER A 229 16.59 -4.12 12.23
N GLN A 230 17.62 -3.62 12.89
CA GLN A 230 17.52 -2.44 13.77
C GLN A 230 16.49 -2.61 14.91
N THR A 231 16.31 -3.84 15.41
CA THR A 231 15.53 -4.13 16.63
C THR A 231 16.46 -4.42 17.81
N SER A 232 15.90 -4.56 19.01
CA SER A 232 16.66 -4.85 20.24
C SER A 232 16.95 -6.33 20.46
N VAL A 233 16.68 -7.21 19.48
CA VAL A 233 16.85 -8.67 19.62
C VAL A 233 18.29 -9.07 19.94
N GLU A 234 18.41 -10.05 20.84
CA GLU A 234 19.65 -10.62 21.35
C GLU A 234 19.76 -12.11 20.98
N ASP A 235 20.83 -12.80 21.39
CA ASP A 235 21.11 -14.21 21.04
C ASP A 235 19.97 -15.18 21.41
N THR A 236 19.20 -14.87 22.45
CA THR A 236 18.01 -15.65 22.84
C THR A 236 16.94 -15.71 21.73
N ALA A 237 16.88 -14.73 20.83
CA ALA A 237 15.98 -14.75 19.67
C ALA A 237 16.31 -15.89 18.71
N LEU A 238 17.59 -16.28 18.58
CA LEU A 238 18.01 -17.36 17.69
C LEU A 238 17.40 -18.71 18.07
N ALA A 239 17.25 -18.96 19.38
CA ALA A 239 16.58 -20.15 19.88
C ALA A 239 15.12 -20.19 19.44
N PHE A 240 14.41 -19.06 19.50
CA PHE A 240 13.01 -18.97 19.04
C PHE A 240 12.88 -19.06 17.52
N ILE A 241 13.77 -18.39 16.78
CA ILE A 241 13.82 -18.44 15.32
C ILE A 241 14.02 -19.88 14.83
N SER A 242 14.84 -20.68 15.53
CA SER A 242 15.06 -22.09 15.18
C SER A 242 13.80 -22.97 15.26
N LEU A 243 12.76 -22.51 15.95
CA LEU A 243 11.46 -23.21 16.05
C LEU A 243 10.50 -22.87 14.91
N MET A 244 10.82 -21.90 14.05
CA MET A 244 9.97 -21.48 12.92
C MET A 244 10.25 -22.36 11.70
N PRO A 245 9.40 -23.35 11.37
CA PRO A 245 9.79 -24.48 10.52
C PRO A 245 9.91 -24.13 9.02
N SER A 246 9.27 -23.04 8.59
CA SER A 246 9.21 -22.64 7.17
C SER A 246 10.19 -21.54 6.79
N LEU A 247 10.99 -21.05 7.75
CA LEU A 247 11.77 -19.83 7.60
C LEU A 247 12.96 -20.06 6.65
N LYS A 248 13.12 -19.17 5.67
CA LYS A 248 14.15 -19.23 4.61
C LYS A 248 15.06 -18.01 4.62
N VAL A 249 14.52 -16.85 4.97
CA VAL A 249 15.23 -15.57 4.97
C VAL A 249 15.02 -14.89 6.33
N VAL A 250 16.12 -14.58 6.99
CA VAL A 250 16.12 -13.82 8.24
C VAL A 250 17.10 -12.65 8.11
N ASP A 251 16.60 -11.44 8.33
CA ASP A 251 17.44 -10.24 8.42
C ASP A 251 17.54 -9.80 9.89
N LEU A 252 18.76 -9.91 10.43
CA LEU A 252 19.13 -9.54 11.80
C LEU A 252 20.19 -8.44 11.82
N SER A 253 20.34 -7.70 10.71
CA SER A 253 21.32 -6.62 10.61
C SER A 253 21.06 -5.54 11.67
N ASN A 254 22.13 -4.98 12.24
CA ASN A 254 22.04 -3.93 13.27
C ASN A 254 21.20 -4.29 14.49
N THR A 255 21.29 -5.55 14.95
CA THR A 255 20.68 -6.04 16.20
C THR A 255 21.72 -6.18 17.32
N ASN A 256 21.31 -6.66 18.49
CA ASN A 256 22.19 -6.89 19.64
C ASN A 256 22.74 -8.33 19.71
N ILE A 257 22.62 -9.11 18.63
CA ILE A 257 23.17 -10.47 18.52
C ILE A 257 24.70 -10.43 18.56
N LYS A 258 25.28 -11.28 19.41
CA LYS A 258 26.74 -11.37 19.61
C LYS A 258 27.29 -12.73 19.20
N GLY A 259 26.45 -13.75 19.08
CA GLY A 259 26.85 -15.11 18.73
C GLY A 259 27.60 -15.83 19.86
N ILE A 260 27.29 -15.49 21.11
CA ILE A 260 27.89 -16.09 22.32
C ILE A 260 26.95 -17.09 23.00
#